data_AF-A0A6C0CM92-F1
#
_entry.id   AF-A0A6C0CM92-F1
#
_cell.length_a   1.000
_cell.length_b   1.000
_cell.length_c   1.000
_cell.angle_alpha   90.00
_cell.angle_beta   90.00
_cell.angle_gamma   90.00
#
_symmetry.space_group_name_H-M   'P 1'
#
loop_
_entity.id
_entity.type
_entity.pdbx_description
1 polymer ?
#
loop_
_entity_poly.entity_id
_entity_poly.type
_entity_poly.pdbx_seq_one_letter_code
_entity_poly.pdbx_strand_id
1 'polypeptide(L)'
;MAPYTPPNTHYSQFDASAYSEDDIFKFIGKGGKKFYWLTKYLDLSYLWYDKKRKVIEIWGPFESLQNFQAHHIIECELDLSCNKE
;
A
#
# COMPACT_ATOMS: atom_id res chain seq x y z
N MET A 1 -11.65 -5.07 -7.84
CA MET A 1 -10.87 -4.92 -6.60
C MET A 1 -11.49 -5.83 -5.56
N ALA A 2 -10.73 -6.35 -4.60
CA ALA A 2 -11.31 -7.10 -3.49
C ALA A 2 -12.37 -6.24 -2.77
N PRO A 3 -13.36 -6.82 -2.06
CA PRO A 3 -14.25 -6.03 -1.22
C PRO A 3 -13.45 -5.26 -0.15
N TYR A 4 -13.90 -4.05 0.18
CA TYR A 4 -13.30 -3.25 1.24
C TYR A 4 -13.73 -3.80 2.60
N THR A 5 -12.85 -4.56 3.23
CA THR A 5 -13.10 -5.23 4.51
C THR A 5 -11.87 -5.11 5.41
N PRO A 6 -11.54 -3.90 5.88
CA PRO A 6 -10.37 -3.69 6.73
C PRO A 6 -10.55 -4.41 8.08
N PRO A 7 -9.50 -5.03 8.62
CA PRO A 7 -9.53 -5.66 9.93
C PRO A 7 -9.52 -4.63 11.06
N ASN A 8 -9.94 -5.03 12.26
CA ASN A 8 -9.81 -4.21 13.47
C ASN A 8 -8.37 -4.30 14.02
N THR A 9 -7.44 -3.64 13.33
CA THR A 9 -6.01 -3.53 13.72
C THR A 9 -5.54 -2.09 13.59
N HIS A 10 -4.26 -1.83 13.93
CA HIS A 10 -3.71 -0.49 13.84
C HIS A 10 -3.74 0.01 12.40
N TYR A 11 -4.07 1.29 12.25
CA TYR A 11 -4.20 1.97 10.97
C TYR A 11 -3.06 2.95 10.76
N SER A 12 -2.55 2.98 9.54
CA SER A 12 -1.77 4.08 9.02
C SER A 12 -2.10 4.30 7.55
N GLN A 13 -1.65 5.40 6.99
CA GLN A 13 -1.85 5.73 5.59
C GLN A 13 -0.59 6.34 4.99
N PHE A 14 -0.36 6.04 3.73
CA PHE A 14 0.63 6.66 2.88
C PHE A 14 -0.07 7.58 1.88
N ASP A 15 0.39 8.83 1.79
CA ASP A 15 -0.10 9.77 0.79
C ASP A 15 0.47 9.38 -0.58
N ALA A 16 -0.40 8.99 -1.49
CA ALA A 16 -0.02 8.59 -2.84
C ALA A 16 -0.42 9.65 -3.88
N SER A 17 -0.66 10.89 -3.45
CA SER A 17 -1.11 11.98 -4.32
C SER A 17 -0.08 12.38 -5.36
N ALA A 18 1.20 12.08 -5.11
CA ALA A 18 2.32 12.27 -6.02
C ALA A 18 2.33 11.29 -7.23
N TYR A 19 1.47 10.28 -7.23
CA TYR A 19 1.40 9.26 -8.29
C TYR A 19 0.07 9.36 -9.05
N SER A 20 0.10 9.04 -10.35
CA SER A 20 -1.13 8.94 -11.12
C SER A 20 -1.90 7.67 -10.74
N GLU A 21 -3.22 7.68 -10.95
CA GLU A 21 -4.02 6.48 -10.69
C GLU A 21 -3.57 5.29 -11.54
N ASP A 22 -3.17 5.53 -12.79
CA ASP A 22 -2.63 4.52 -13.70
C ASP A 22 -1.36 3.88 -13.13
N ASP A 23 -0.46 4.68 -12.56
CA ASP A 23 0.78 4.19 -11.95
C ASP A 23 0.49 3.30 -10.75
N ILE A 24 -0.44 3.70 -9.89
CA ILE A 24 -0.83 2.90 -8.73
C ILE A 24 -1.51 1.60 -9.17
N PHE A 25 -2.36 1.61 -10.22
CA PHE A 25 -2.94 0.36 -10.73
C PHE A 25 -1.91 -0.58 -11.35
N LYS A 26 -0.92 -0.03 -12.08
CA LYS A 26 0.21 -0.81 -12.60
C LYS A 26 1.00 -1.44 -11.46
N PHE A 27 1.30 -0.66 -10.42
CA PHE A 27 1.98 -1.13 -9.21
C PHE A 27 1.23 -2.25 -8.49
N ILE A 28 -0.07 -2.05 -8.20
CA ILE A 28 -0.93 -3.06 -7.57
C ILE A 28 -0.90 -4.39 -8.36
N GLY A 29 -0.86 -4.26 -9.69
CA GLY A 29 -0.78 -5.38 -10.62
C GLY A 29 -2.11 -6.12 -10.78
N LYS A 30 -2.16 -7.02 -11.77
CA LYS A 30 -3.37 -7.79 -12.10
C LYS A 30 -3.84 -8.62 -10.90
N GLY A 31 -5.03 -8.34 -10.40
CA GLY A 31 -5.64 -9.04 -9.27
C GLY A 31 -5.04 -8.67 -7.91
N GLY A 32 -4.29 -7.57 -7.81
CA GLY A 32 -3.72 -7.13 -6.53
C GLY A 32 -2.55 -7.96 -6.03
N LYS A 33 -1.88 -8.72 -6.92
CA LYS A 33 -0.78 -9.62 -6.55
C LYS A 33 0.34 -8.92 -5.78
N LYS A 34 0.69 -7.67 -6.14
CA LYS A 34 1.74 -6.92 -5.44
C LYS A 34 1.30 -6.56 -4.03
N PHE A 35 0.05 -6.13 -3.85
CA PHE A 35 -0.52 -5.87 -2.52
C PHE A 35 -0.54 -7.14 -1.66
N TYR A 36 -0.96 -8.29 -2.21
CA TYR A 36 -0.90 -9.56 -1.49
C TYR A 36 0.52 -9.96 -1.09
N TRP A 37 1.49 -9.73 -1.97
CA TRP A 37 2.89 -9.99 -1.66
C TRP A 37 3.42 -9.06 -0.57
N LEU A 38 3.16 -7.75 -0.68
CA LEU A 38 3.55 -6.75 0.32
C LEU A 38 2.90 -7.01 1.67
N THR A 39 1.61 -7.39 1.72
CA THR A 39 0.96 -7.74 2.99
C THR A 39 1.67 -8.90 3.69
N LYS A 40 2.15 -9.90 2.95
CA LYS A 40 2.89 -11.02 3.54
C LYS A 40 4.32 -10.67 3.90
N TYR A 41 4.98 -9.86 3.07
CA TYR A 41 6.38 -9.48 3.25
C TYR A 41 6.59 -8.53 4.44
N LEU A 42 5.66 -7.59 4.63
CA LEU A 42 5.71 -6.58 5.69
C LEU A 42 4.94 -6.97 6.96
N ASP A 43 4.44 -8.21 7.02
CA ASP A 43 3.55 -8.70 8.09
C ASP A 43 2.36 -7.75 8.35
N LEU A 44 1.69 -7.31 7.28
CA LEU A 44 0.51 -6.45 7.35
C LEU A 44 -0.76 -7.29 7.24
N SER A 45 -1.79 -6.84 7.95
CA SER A 45 -3.11 -7.47 7.91
C SER A 45 -3.90 -7.09 6.65
N TYR A 46 -3.72 -5.86 6.15
CA TYR A 46 -4.46 -5.37 4.99
C TYR A 46 -3.76 -4.19 4.31
N LEU A 47 -3.92 -4.09 2.99
CA LEU A 47 -3.52 -2.95 2.17
C LEU A 47 -4.67 -2.59 1.23
N TRP A 48 -4.95 -1.30 1.11
CA TRP A 48 -6.03 -0.81 0.26
C TRP A 48 -5.66 0.53 -0.37
N TYR A 49 -6.06 0.74 -1.62
CA TYR A 49 -5.89 2.03 -2.27
C TYR A 49 -7.24 2.73 -2.37
N ASP A 50 -7.37 3.86 -1.67
CA ASP A 50 -8.51 4.75 -1.81
C ASP A 50 -8.26 5.76 -2.92
N LYS A 51 -8.91 5.53 -4.06
CA LYS A 51 -8.80 6.38 -5.25
C LYS A 51 -9.31 7.80 -5.04
N LYS A 52 -10.34 7.97 -4.19
CA LYS A 52 -10.96 9.29 -3.95
C LYS A 52 -10.05 10.15 -3.09
N ARG A 53 -9.45 9.54 -2.06
CA ARG A 53 -8.52 10.21 -1.14
C ARG A 53 -7.07 10.22 -1.65
N LYS A 54 -6.74 9.40 -2.66
CA LYS A 54 -5.38 9.17 -3.18
C LYS A 54 -4.41 8.71 -2.10
N VAL A 55 -4.86 7.81 -1.24
CA VAL A 55 -4.04 7.26 -0.16
C VAL A 55 -3.98 5.73 -0.25
N ILE A 56 -2.83 5.18 0.10
CA ILE A 56 -2.70 3.75 0.39
C ILE A 56 -2.90 3.59 1.88
N GLU A 57 -4.00 2.95 2.24
CA GLU A 57 -4.33 2.58 3.61
C GLU A 57 -3.59 1.28 3.97
N ILE A 58 -2.99 1.29 5.16
CA ILE A 58 -2.11 0.24 5.67
C ILE A 58 -2.63 -0.18 7.03
N TRP A 59 -2.93 -1.47 7.19
CA TRP A 59 -3.35 -2.02 8.48
C TRP A 59 -2.47 -3.17 8.87
N GLY A 60 -2.08 -3.21 10.14
CA GLY A 60 -1.15 -4.22 10.62
C GLY A 60 -0.94 -4.18 12.13
N PRO A 61 -0.02 -5.02 12.64
CA PRO A 61 0.46 -4.89 14.01
C PRO A 61 1.21 -3.56 14.17
N PHE A 62 1.23 -3.05 15.40
CA PHE A 62 1.86 -1.76 15.71
C PHE A 62 3.34 -1.73 15.30
N GLU A 63 4.05 -2.83 15.52
CA GLU A 63 5.48 -2.98 15.21
C GLU A 63 5.79 -2.76 13.72
N SER A 64 4.98 -3.32 12.81
CA SER A 64 5.15 -3.13 11.35
C SER A 64 4.84 -1.71 10.88
N LEU A 65 4.02 -0.98 11.63
CA LEU A 65 3.69 0.43 11.34
C LEU A 65 4.64 1.40 12.05
N GLN A 66 5.42 0.91 13.01
CA GLN A 66 6.35 1.71 13.79
C GLN A 66 7.49 2.21 12.88
N ASN A 67 7.91 3.46 13.08
CA ASN A 67 9.00 4.10 12.33
C ASN A 67 8.78 4.16 10.80
N PHE A 68 7.54 4.07 10.30
CA PHE A 68 7.23 4.21 8.87
C PHE A 68 7.94 3.21 7.94
N GLN A 69 8.40 2.06 8.46
CA GLN A 69 9.14 1.08 7.65
C GLN A 69 8.29 0.53 6.50
N ALA A 70 7.02 0.22 6.77
CA ALA A 70 6.08 -0.19 5.73
C ALA A 70 5.88 0.90 4.67
N HIS A 71 5.78 2.17 5.07
CA HIS A 71 5.63 3.30 4.15
C HIS A 71 6.82 3.43 3.22
N HIS A 72 8.04 3.42 3.77
CA HIS A 72 9.26 3.54 2.98
C HIS A 72 9.41 2.41 1.96
N ILE A 73 9.08 1.17 2.34
CA ILE A 73 9.15 0.05 1.39
C ILE A 73 8.08 0.19 0.30
N ILE A 74 6.86 0.60 0.65
CA ILE A 74 5.80 0.85 -0.34
C ILE A 74 6.19 1.97 -1.30
N GLU A 75 6.78 3.06 -0.78
CA GLU A 75 7.27 4.20 -1.55
C GLU A 75 8.38 3.78 -2.53
N CYS A 76 9.43 3.08 -2.05
CA CYS A 76 10.50 2.58 -2.92
C CYS A 76 9.96 1.66 -4.01
N GLU A 77 9.04 0.75 -3.68
CA GLU A 77 8.44 -0.17 -4.65
C GLU A 77 7.54 0.54 -5.67
N LEU A 78 6.85 1.61 -5.26
CA LEU A 78 6.11 2.50 -6.16
C LEU A 78 7.06 3.22 -7.12
N ASP A 79 8.13 3.84 -6.61
CA ASP A 79 9.09 4.59 -7.43
C ASP A 79 9.76 3.69 -8.47
N LEU A 80 10.19 2.50 -8.05
CA LEU A 80 10.72 1.46 -8.94
C LEU A 80 9.71 1.06 -10.03
N SER A 81 8.44 0.91 -9.67
CA SER A 81 7.39 0.54 -10.62
C SER A 81 7.05 1.68 -11.59
N CYS A 82 7.24 2.93 -11.18
CA CYS A 82 6.97 4.13 -11.97
C CYS A 82 8.17 4.59 -12.82
N ASN A 83 9.35 4.00 -12.64
CA ASN A 83 10.62 4.53 -13.17
C ASN A 83 10.84 6.00 -12.80
N LYS A 84 10.48 6.39 -11.58
CA LYS A 84 10.86 7.69 -11.03
C LYS A 84 12.27 7.54 -10.48
N GLU A 85 13.24 8.13 -11.19
CA GLU A 85 14.64 8.30 -10.72
C GLU A 85 14.77 9.48 -9.77
#